data_AF-C1C2B8-F1
#
_entry.id   AF-C1C2B8-F1
#
_cell.length_a   1.000
_cell.length_b   1.000
_cell.length_c   1.000
_cell.angle_alpha   90.00
_cell.angle_beta   90.00
_cell.angle_gamma   90.00
#
_symmetry.space_group_name_H-M   'P 1'
#
loop_
_entity.id
_entity.type
_entity.pdbx_description
1 polymer ?
#
loop_
_entity_poly.entity_id
_entity_poly.type
_entity_poly.pdbx_seq_one_letter_code
_entity_poly.pdbx_strand_id
1 'polypeptide(L)'
;MARLLISLLSTTLCTSIASATDFDFLYFTQVWPQSACEKWKEASVKNTCNLRNGGNWSIHGIWPTTNNVIGPLYCNKTIHFDPAAIQGILSQLEANWIDVHGGPHDKYSFWKHEYLKHGTCAVSIKDLSTELLYFSKGLSLHKHYDISSLLNEGGVYEGNSYNSDAFINALSKSLGVFSPALECDKDKDGHFLYQIGICFTKDFELMNCDQVAGGPYGNCPRDTNSLIRYPYGPNNSGFNIGLVFIIILSLAIVAGLVYYLYTKYANHRRLSEYNSL
;
A
#
# COMPACT_ATOMS: atom_id res chain seq x y z
N MET A 1 -73.31 -23.16 -32.48
CA MET A 1 -72.57 -22.20 -31.63
C MET A 1 -71.35 -22.89 -31.05
N ALA A 2 -70.18 -22.78 -31.68
CA ALA A 2 -68.92 -23.28 -31.14
C ALA A 2 -68.20 -22.10 -30.46
N ARG A 3 -67.99 -22.20 -29.14
CA ARG A 3 -67.25 -21.19 -28.37
C ARG A 3 -65.77 -21.53 -28.40
N LEU A 4 -65.00 -20.71 -29.12
CA LEU A 4 -63.54 -20.74 -29.15
C LEU A 4 -63.01 -20.22 -27.80
N LEU A 5 -62.34 -21.07 -27.02
CA LEU A 5 -61.64 -20.66 -25.80
C LEU A 5 -60.19 -20.32 -26.17
N ILE A 6 -59.87 -19.03 -26.20
CA ILE A 6 -58.51 -18.53 -26.40
C ILE A 6 -57.80 -18.59 -25.04
N SER A 7 -56.88 -19.54 -24.91
CA SER A 7 -55.94 -19.61 -23.78
C SER A 7 -54.89 -18.51 -23.94
N LEU A 8 -54.94 -17.49 -23.07
CA LEU A 8 -53.86 -16.51 -22.94
C LEU A 8 -52.71 -17.15 -22.16
N LEU A 9 -51.68 -17.60 -22.87
CA LEU A 9 -50.39 -17.94 -22.28
C LEU A 9 -49.70 -16.66 -21.82
N SER A 10 -49.75 -16.40 -20.52
CA SER A 10 -48.95 -15.36 -19.88
C SER A 10 -47.48 -15.78 -19.91
N THR A 11 -46.71 -15.23 -20.86
CA THR A 11 -45.25 -15.38 -20.88
C THR A 11 -44.65 -14.49 -19.80
N THR A 12 -44.51 -15.04 -18.60
CA THR A 12 -43.72 -14.40 -17.54
C THR A 12 -42.26 -14.38 -18.00
N LEU A 13 -41.76 -13.21 -18.40
CA LEU A 13 -40.34 -12.99 -18.61
C LEU A 13 -39.64 -13.23 -17.28
N CYS A 14 -38.96 -14.37 -17.16
CA CYS A 14 -38.03 -14.60 -16.07
C CYS A 14 -36.79 -13.74 -16.36
N THR A 15 -36.80 -12.50 -15.88
CA THR A 15 -35.58 -11.70 -15.79
C THR A 15 -34.68 -12.41 -14.79
N SER A 16 -33.64 -13.09 -15.30
CA SER A 16 -32.55 -13.60 -14.48
C SER A 16 -31.83 -12.40 -13.88
N ILE A 17 -32.28 -11.96 -12.70
CA ILE A 17 -31.49 -11.07 -11.84
C ILE A 17 -30.20 -11.85 -11.57
N ALA A 18 -29.07 -11.32 -12.03
CA ALA A 18 -27.77 -11.86 -11.69
C ALA A 18 -27.75 -12.04 -10.17
N SER A 19 -27.59 -13.29 -9.71
CA SER A 19 -27.55 -13.61 -8.28
C SER A 19 -26.57 -12.64 -7.62
N ALA A 20 -27.05 -11.84 -6.67
CA ALA A 20 -26.17 -11.02 -5.86
C ALA A 20 -25.11 -11.97 -5.29
N THR A 21 -23.85 -11.73 -5.64
CA THR A 21 -22.76 -12.56 -5.14
C THR A 21 -22.62 -12.29 -3.67
N ASP A 22 -22.80 -13.34 -2.86
CA ASP A 22 -22.80 -13.21 -1.42
C ASP A 22 -21.37 -13.11 -0.90
N PHE A 23 -21.16 -12.19 0.03
CA PHE A 23 -19.90 -11.96 0.73
C PHE A 23 -20.22 -11.36 2.11
N ASP A 24 -19.29 -11.43 3.05
CA ASP A 24 -19.57 -11.07 4.43
C ASP A 24 -19.21 -9.61 4.72
N PHE A 25 -18.05 -9.16 4.24
CA PHE A 25 -17.50 -7.83 4.52
C PHE A 25 -16.61 -7.29 3.39
N LEU A 26 -16.21 -6.03 3.49
CA LEU A 26 -15.29 -5.37 2.55
C LEU A 26 -13.90 -5.30 3.18
N TYR A 27 -12.89 -5.81 2.47
CA TYR A 27 -11.49 -5.71 2.85
C TYR A 27 -10.81 -4.67 1.96
N PHE A 28 -10.56 -3.49 2.52
CA PHE A 28 -9.88 -2.39 1.82
C PHE A 28 -8.38 -2.47 2.04
N THR A 29 -7.62 -2.68 0.99
CA THR A 29 -6.19 -2.94 1.06
C THR A 29 -5.37 -1.79 0.47
N GLN A 30 -4.29 -1.46 1.17
CA GLN A 30 -3.28 -0.50 0.75
C GLN A 30 -1.91 -1.19 0.78
N VAL A 31 -1.13 -1.00 -0.28
CA VAL A 31 0.19 -1.60 -0.46
C VAL A 31 1.27 -0.55 -0.26
N TRP A 32 2.39 -0.95 0.35
CA TRP A 32 3.59 -0.12 0.42
C TRP A 32 4.36 -0.22 -0.91
N PRO A 33 4.44 0.86 -1.73
CA PRO A 33 4.96 0.76 -3.09
C PRO A 33 6.39 0.22 -3.19
N GLN A 34 7.22 0.47 -2.19
CA GLN A 34 8.61 0.03 -2.13
C GLN A 34 8.69 -1.47 -1.98
N SER A 35 7.89 -2.03 -1.08
CA SER A 35 7.80 -3.47 -0.86
C SER A 35 7.20 -4.19 -2.06
N ALA A 36 6.19 -3.60 -2.71
CA ALA A 36 5.68 -4.10 -3.98
C ALA A 36 6.74 -4.10 -5.08
N CYS A 37 7.53 -3.03 -5.17
CA CYS A 37 8.62 -2.93 -6.14
C CYS A 37 9.76 -3.92 -5.86
N GLU A 38 10.15 -4.11 -4.60
CA GLU A 38 11.17 -5.09 -4.19
C GLU A 38 10.75 -6.49 -4.64
N LYS A 39 9.55 -6.94 -4.23
CA LYS A 39 8.96 -8.21 -4.66
C LYS A 39 8.91 -8.36 -6.18
N TRP A 40 8.48 -7.31 -6.88
CA TRP A 40 8.39 -7.33 -8.35
C TRP A 40 9.77 -7.52 -9.00
N LYS A 41 10.81 -6.85 -8.50
CA LYS A 41 12.18 -6.97 -9.03
C LYS A 41 12.81 -8.32 -8.72
N GLU A 42 12.46 -8.96 -7.61
CA GLU A 42 12.94 -10.31 -7.29
C GLU A 42 12.47 -11.35 -8.31
N ALA A 43 11.26 -11.19 -8.86
CA ALA A 43 10.72 -12.12 -9.85
C ALA A 43 11.51 -12.11 -11.18
N SER A 44 12.16 -10.99 -11.53
CA SER A 44 12.96 -10.87 -12.76
C SER A 44 13.82 -9.61 -12.75
N VAL A 45 15.09 -9.75 -13.12
CA VAL A 45 16.02 -8.62 -13.28
C VAL A 45 15.60 -7.60 -14.36
N LYS A 46 14.65 -7.96 -15.24
CA LYS A 46 14.11 -7.06 -16.27
C LYS A 46 12.96 -6.19 -15.76
N ASN A 47 12.42 -6.51 -14.59
CA ASN A 47 11.29 -5.80 -14.03
C ASN A 47 11.71 -4.40 -13.57
N THR A 48 10.96 -3.41 -14.00
CA THR A 48 11.08 -2.03 -13.52
C THR A 48 9.87 -1.70 -12.66
N CYS A 49 9.94 -0.62 -11.89
CA CYS A 49 8.84 -0.18 -11.05
C CYS A 49 8.41 1.23 -11.42
N ASN A 50 7.14 1.51 -11.25
CA ASN A 50 6.59 2.86 -11.26
C ASN A 50 6.33 3.30 -9.82
N LEU A 51 7.22 4.16 -9.30
CA LEU A 51 7.10 4.76 -7.97
C LEU A 51 6.76 6.24 -8.05
N ARG A 52 6.13 6.69 -9.15
CA ARG A 52 5.67 8.08 -9.27
C ARG A 52 4.65 8.32 -8.17
N ASN A 53 4.91 9.27 -7.26
CA ASN A 53 4.15 9.49 -6.02
C ASN A 53 4.24 8.38 -4.96
N GLY A 54 5.17 7.43 -5.08
CA GLY A 54 5.35 6.33 -4.11
C GLY A 54 5.85 6.76 -2.72
N GLY A 55 5.81 8.06 -2.40
CA GLY A 55 6.12 8.58 -1.06
C GLY A 55 5.06 8.31 -0.01
N ASN A 56 3.94 7.71 -0.40
CA ASN A 56 2.91 7.25 0.51
C ASN A 56 2.39 5.86 0.08
N TRP A 57 1.60 5.24 0.95
CA TRP A 57 0.84 4.03 0.66
C TRP A 57 -0.03 4.23 -0.58
N SER A 58 -0.25 3.17 -1.35
CA SER A 58 -1.16 3.19 -2.48
C SER A 58 -2.29 2.20 -2.30
N ILE A 59 -3.48 2.53 -2.80
CA ILE A 59 -4.60 1.59 -2.85
C ILE A 59 -4.20 0.37 -3.67
N HIS A 60 -4.48 -0.81 -3.14
CA HIS A 60 -4.44 -2.04 -3.91
C HIS A 60 -5.86 -2.41 -4.36
N GLY A 61 -6.82 -2.50 -3.44
CA GLY A 61 -8.23 -2.57 -3.84
C GLY A 61 -9.26 -2.60 -2.72
N ILE A 62 -10.53 -2.67 -3.11
CA ILE A 62 -11.67 -2.93 -2.21
C ILE A 62 -12.18 -4.31 -2.56
N TRP A 63 -12.00 -5.27 -1.66
CA TRP A 63 -12.25 -6.67 -1.96
C TRP A 63 -13.45 -7.18 -1.15
N PRO A 64 -14.60 -7.44 -1.80
CA PRO A 64 -15.65 -8.29 -1.24
C PRO A 64 -15.03 -9.59 -0.73
N THR A 65 -15.26 -9.89 0.55
CA THR A 65 -14.58 -10.96 1.27
C THR A 65 -15.59 -11.80 2.05
N THR A 66 -15.45 -13.12 1.95
CA THR A 66 -16.12 -14.10 2.79
C THR A 66 -15.21 -14.54 3.93
N ASN A 67 -15.77 -15.01 5.04
CA ASN A 67 -14.97 -15.40 6.20
C ASN A 67 -13.86 -16.39 5.82
N ASN A 68 -12.61 -16.01 6.10
CA ASN A 68 -11.37 -16.72 5.84
C ASN A 68 -11.01 -16.92 4.35
N VAL A 69 -11.75 -16.31 3.42
CA VAL A 69 -11.51 -16.44 1.98
C VAL A 69 -11.71 -15.08 1.28
N ILE A 70 -10.63 -14.57 0.68
CA ILE A 70 -10.68 -13.38 -0.18
C ILE A 70 -11.46 -13.74 -1.44
N GLY A 71 -12.68 -13.21 -1.55
CA GLY A 71 -13.63 -13.56 -2.57
C GLY A 71 -15.07 -13.26 -2.12
N PRO A 72 -16.04 -13.28 -3.03
CA PRO A 72 -16.00 -13.90 -4.35
C PRO A 72 -15.19 -13.10 -5.38
N LEU A 73 -14.80 -13.75 -6.48
CA LEU A 73 -13.96 -13.18 -7.55
C LEU A 73 -14.64 -13.32 -8.91
N TYR A 74 -14.43 -12.36 -9.80
CA TYR A 74 -14.92 -12.38 -11.19
C TYR A 74 -16.43 -12.64 -11.30
N CYS A 75 -17.21 -11.97 -10.45
CA CYS A 75 -18.63 -12.27 -10.20
C CYS A 75 -19.55 -11.98 -11.39
N ASN A 76 -19.17 -11.05 -12.26
CA ASN A 76 -19.99 -10.69 -13.42
C ASN A 76 -19.16 -10.65 -14.71
N LYS A 77 -19.30 -11.68 -15.54
CA LYS A 77 -18.61 -11.80 -16.84
C LYS A 77 -19.21 -10.92 -17.93
N THR A 78 -20.41 -10.37 -17.74
CA THR A 78 -21.04 -9.48 -18.72
C THR A 78 -20.67 -8.01 -18.49
N ILE A 79 -20.11 -7.68 -17.32
CA ILE A 79 -19.55 -6.35 -17.07
C ILE A 79 -18.16 -6.29 -17.68
N HIS A 80 -17.92 -5.23 -18.44
CA HIS A 80 -16.61 -4.90 -19.00
C HIS A 80 -16.10 -3.61 -18.35
N PHE A 81 -14.77 -3.49 -18.28
CA PHE A 81 -14.13 -2.27 -17.82
C PHE A 81 -14.23 -1.19 -18.89
N ASP A 82 -14.70 0.00 -18.51
CA ASP A 82 -14.87 1.15 -19.40
C ASP A 82 -13.96 2.32 -18.97
N PRO A 83 -12.81 2.52 -19.62
CA PRO A 83 -11.91 3.62 -19.30
C PRO A 83 -12.56 5.01 -19.30
N ALA A 84 -13.63 5.21 -20.07
CA ALA A 84 -14.33 6.49 -20.11
C ALA A 84 -15.08 6.77 -18.80
N ALA A 85 -15.54 5.74 -18.08
CA ALA A 85 -16.26 5.88 -16.82
C ALA A 85 -15.41 6.51 -15.71
N ILE A 86 -14.09 6.29 -15.74
CA ILE A 86 -13.15 6.81 -14.73
C ILE A 86 -12.35 8.02 -15.20
N GLN A 87 -12.57 8.50 -16.43
CA GLN A 87 -11.76 9.56 -17.03
C GLN A 87 -11.72 10.84 -16.16
N GLY A 88 -12.82 11.17 -15.47
CA GLY A 88 -12.91 12.33 -14.59
C GLY A 88 -12.09 12.22 -13.28
N ILE A 89 -11.67 11.02 -12.89
CA ILE A 89 -10.89 10.75 -11.67
C ILE A 89 -9.51 10.14 -11.96
N LEU A 90 -9.12 10.05 -13.24
CA LEU A 90 -7.90 9.38 -13.67
C LEU A 90 -6.64 9.93 -12.99
N SER A 91 -6.53 11.25 -12.84
CA SER A 91 -5.38 11.87 -12.16
C SER A 91 -5.28 11.49 -10.69
N GLN A 92 -6.41 11.26 -10.02
CA GLN A 92 -6.44 10.81 -8.63
C GLN A 92 -6.05 9.34 -8.53
N LEU A 93 -6.49 8.51 -9.47
CA LEU A 93 -6.09 7.11 -9.56
C LEU A 93 -4.59 6.97 -9.85
N GLU A 94 -4.04 7.73 -10.80
CA GLU A 94 -2.60 7.77 -11.08
C GLU A 94 -1.75 8.25 -9.89
N ALA A 95 -2.34 8.99 -8.95
CA ALA A 95 -1.63 9.48 -7.77
C ALA A 95 -1.72 8.54 -6.57
N ASN A 96 -2.84 7.83 -6.39
CA ASN A 96 -3.17 7.14 -5.14
C ASN A 96 -3.44 5.64 -5.30
N TRP A 97 -3.75 5.17 -6.51
CA TRP A 97 -4.04 3.77 -6.83
C TRP A 97 -3.09 3.31 -7.94
N ILE A 98 -1.79 3.37 -7.67
CA ILE A 98 -0.75 3.25 -8.68
C ILE A 98 -0.53 1.79 -9.07
N ASP A 99 -0.31 1.53 -10.35
CA ASP A 99 0.33 0.29 -10.77
C ASP A 99 1.84 0.42 -10.47
N VAL A 100 2.31 -0.31 -9.47
CA VAL A 100 3.72 -0.33 -9.06
C VAL A 100 4.58 -1.07 -10.08
N HIS A 101 3.99 -2.02 -10.83
CA HIS A 101 4.72 -2.77 -11.83
C HIS A 101 5.00 -1.84 -13.03
N GLY A 102 6.28 -1.55 -13.25
CA GLY A 102 6.73 -0.71 -14.35
C GLY A 102 6.83 -1.48 -15.68
N GLY A 103 7.33 -0.78 -16.69
CA GLY A 103 7.53 -1.32 -18.03
C GLY A 103 6.33 -1.09 -18.96
N PRO A 104 6.43 -1.50 -20.23
CA PRO A 104 5.37 -1.28 -21.21
C PRO A 104 4.19 -2.21 -20.94
N HIS A 105 3.07 -1.66 -20.48
CA HIS A 105 1.80 -2.37 -20.32
C HIS A 105 0.63 -1.42 -20.61
N ASP A 106 -0.58 -1.98 -20.77
CA ASP A 106 -1.79 -1.19 -20.91
C ASP A 106 -2.01 -0.34 -19.66
N LYS A 107 -2.15 0.98 -19.84
CA LYS A 107 -2.19 1.95 -18.74
C LYS A 107 -3.35 1.75 -17.75
N TYR A 108 -4.38 1.01 -18.14
CA TYR A 108 -5.53 0.70 -17.29
C TYR A 108 -5.50 -0.74 -16.75
N SER A 109 -4.51 -1.55 -17.12
CA SER A 109 -4.51 -2.99 -16.85
C SER A 109 -4.70 -3.34 -15.37
N PHE A 110 -4.06 -2.59 -14.46
CA PHE A 110 -4.22 -2.78 -13.03
C PHE A 110 -5.63 -2.46 -12.54
N TRP A 111 -6.16 -1.26 -12.83
CA TRP A 111 -7.53 -0.90 -12.45
C TRP A 111 -8.57 -1.83 -13.09
N LYS A 112 -8.36 -2.22 -14.34
CA LYS A 112 -9.18 -3.23 -15.02
C LYS A 112 -9.15 -4.56 -14.29
N HIS A 113 -7.98 -5.02 -13.83
CA HIS A 113 -7.85 -6.24 -13.04
C HIS A 113 -8.66 -6.13 -11.74
N GLU A 114 -8.43 -5.07 -10.96
CA GLU A 114 -9.10 -4.85 -9.68
C GLU A 114 -10.63 -4.75 -9.83
N TYR A 115 -11.11 -3.98 -10.80
CA TYR A 115 -12.55 -3.83 -11.02
C TYR A 115 -13.20 -5.14 -11.49
N LEU A 116 -12.64 -5.81 -12.50
CA LEU A 116 -13.24 -7.04 -13.03
C LEU A 116 -13.20 -8.18 -12.03
N LYS A 117 -12.10 -8.30 -11.26
CA LYS A 117 -11.92 -9.37 -10.27
C LYS A 117 -12.71 -9.11 -9.00
N HIS A 118 -12.73 -7.89 -8.49
CA HIS A 118 -13.29 -7.55 -7.17
C HIS A 118 -14.49 -6.60 -7.26
N GLY A 119 -14.37 -5.49 -8.00
CA GLY A 119 -15.43 -4.48 -8.11
C GLY A 119 -16.76 -5.03 -8.63
N THR A 120 -16.74 -5.94 -9.62
CA THR A 120 -17.96 -6.58 -10.15
C THR A 120 -18.73 -7.41 -9.14
N CYS A 121 -18.10 -7.80 -8.03
CA CYS A 121 -18.73 -8.54 -6.93
C CYS A 121 -19.47 -7.64 -5.93
N ALA A 122 -19.19 -6.33 -5.96
CA ALA A 122 -19.76 -5.35 -5.03
C ALA A 122 -20.95 -4.57 -5.62
N VAL A 123 -21.42 -4.93 -6.81
CA VAL A 123 -22.42 -4.13 -7.56
C VAL A 123 -23.77 -3.97 -6.85
N SER A 124 -24.08 -4.84 -5.89
CA SER A 124 -25.27 -4.75 -5.04
C SER A 124 -25.16 -3.68 -3.95
N ILE A 125 -23.95 -3.22 -3.61
CA ILE A 125 -23.75 -2.11 -2.68
C ILE A 125 -23.90 -0.81 -3.46
N LYS A 126 -24.87 0.03 -3.06
CA LYS A 126 -25.19 1.30 -3.74
C LYS A 126 -23.95 2.18 -3.99
N ASP A 127 -23.05 2.22 -3.02
CA ASP A 127 -21.84 3.05 -3.04
C ASP A 127 -20.70 2.44 -3.88
N LEU A 128 -20.86 1.22 -4.40
CA LEU A 128 -19.90 0.50 -5.26
C LEU A 128 -20.57 0.00 -6.56
N SER A 129 -21.80 0.43 -6.85
CA SER A 129 -22.66 -0.20 -7.86
C SER A 129 -22.22 0.04 -9.31
N THR A 130 -21.29 0.96 -9.52
CA THR A 130 -20.72 1.29 -10.82
C THR A 130 -19.20 1.38 -10.73
N GLU A 131 -18.53 1.30 -11.88
CA GLU A 131 -17.08 1.45 -11.97
C GLU A 131 -16.60 2.76 -11.33
N LEU A 132 -17.23 3.89 -11.67
CA LEU A 132 -16.90 5.19 -11.10
C LEU A 132 -17.10 5.21 -9.58
N LEU A 133 -18.18 4.62 -9.07
CA LEU A 133 -18.46 4.57 -7.63
C LEU A 133 -17.45 3.70 -6.88
N TYR A 134 -17.08 2.54 -7.43
CA TYR A 134 -16.05 1.66 -6.88
C TYR A 134 -14.71 2.39 -6.70
N PHE A 135 -14.23 3.04 -7.75
CA PHE A 135 -12.97 3.77 -7.71
C PHE A 135 -13.03 5.02 -6.84
N SER A 136 -14.13 5.78 -6.92
CA SER A 136 -14.33 6.97 -6.08
C SER A 136 -14.39 6.63 -4.59
N LYS A 137 -15.01 5.50 -4.24
CA LYS A 137 -15.04 5.02 -2.85
C LYS A 137 -13.65 4.62 -2.37
N GLY A 138 -12.87 3.89 -3.17
CA GLY A 138 -11.49 3.53 -2.82
C GLY A 138 -10.62 4.77 -2.57
N LEU A 139 -10.71 5.78 -3.43
CA LEU A 139 -10.04 7.07 -3.25
C LEU A 139 -10.49 7.79 -1.97
N SER A 140 -11.79 7.78 -1.68
CA SER A 140 -12.34 8.37 -0.45
C SER A 140 -11.84 7.66 0.81
N LEU A 141 -11.80 6.33 0.81
CA LEU A 141 -11.30 5.54 1.94
C LEU A 141 -9.80 5.77 2.14
N HIS A 142 -9.02 5.78 1.05
CA HIS A 142 -7.57 6.07 1.12
C HIS A 142 -7.27 7.43 1.74
N LYS A 143 -8.02 8.46 1.32
CA LYS A 143 -7.87 9.80 1.89
C LYS A 143 -8.22 9.86 3.38
N HIS A 144 -9.20 9.09 3.82
CA HIS A 144 -9.64 9.07 5.21
C HIS A 144 -8.72 8.23 6.11
N TYR A 145 -8.23 7.10 5.59
CA TYR A 145 -7.38 6.14 6.29
C TYR A 145 -5.95 6.17 5.72
N ASP A 146 -5.28 7.32 5.89
CA ASP A 146 -3.88 7.51 5.50
C ASP A 146 -2.94 6.71 6.41
N ILE A 147 -2.54 5.53 5.96
CA ILE A 147 -1.76 4.56 6.74
C ILE A 147 -0.47 5.16 7.28
N SER A 148 0.22 6.02 6.51
CA SER A 148 1.45 6.66 7.01
C SER A 148 1.17 7.52 8.23
N SER A 149 0.12 8.34 8.18
CA SER A 149 -0.28 9.18 9.31
C SER A 149 -0.69 8.33 10.52
N LEU A 150 -1.51 7.30 10.31
CA LEU A 150 -1.95 6.40 11.39
C LEU A 150 -0.77 5.67 12.07
N LEU A 151 0.19 5.16 11.28
CA LEU A 151 1.39 4.51 11.81
C LEU A 151 2.27 5.50 12.58
N ASN A 152 2.47 6.70 12.04
CA ASN A 152 3.28 7.74 12.68
C ASN A 152 2.69 8.21 14.02
N GLU A 153 1.37 8.32 14.13
CA GLU A 153 0.66 8.62 15.39
C GLU A 153 0.83 7.53 16.46
N GLY A 154 1.04 6.29 16.01
CA GLY A 154 1.35 5.13 16.84
C GLY A 154 2.85 4.93 17.10
N GLY A 155 3.72 5.82 16.61
CA GLY A 155 5.17 5.73 16.79
C GLY A 155 5.87 4.72 15.88
N VAL A 156 5.22 4.32 14.78
CA VAL A 156 5.76 3.39 13.77
C VAL A 156 6.11 4.18 12.52
N TYR A 157 7.40 4.31 12.24
CA TYR A 157 7.94 5.09 11.13
C TYR A 157 8.64 4.20 10.11
N GLU A 158 8.54 4.56 8.83
CA GLU A 158 9.33 3.97 7.74
C GLU A 158 10.84 4.03 8.04
N GLY A 159 11.60 3.09 7.46
CA GLY A 159 13.04 2.95 7.69
C GLY A 159 13.43 2.19 8.96
N ASN A 160 12.46 1.77 9.77
CA ASN A 160 12.70 1.02 11.00
C ASN A 160 12.12 -0.41 10.89
N SER A 161 12.29 -1.20 11.95
CA SER A 161 11.72 -2.56 12.04
C SER A 161 10.97 -2.73 13.35
N TYR A 162 9.82 -3.38 13.28
CA TYR A 162 8.92 -3.59 14.43
C TYR A 162 8.35 -5.01 14.39
N ASN A 163 7.87 -5.53 15.51
CA ASN A 163 7.07 -6.75 15.49
C ASN A 163 5.63 -6.46 15.03
N SER A 164 4.86 -7.49 14.70
CA SER A 164 3.48 -7.32 14.22
C SER A 164 2.58 -6.55 15.19
N ASP A 165 2.73 -6.78 16.50
CA ASP A 165 1.91 -6.12 17.51
C ASP A 165 2.09 -4.60 17.50
N ALA A 166 3.30 -4.10 17.25
CA ALA A 166 3.54 -2.66 17.13
C ALA A 166 2.74 -2.05 15.98
N PHE A 167 2.71 -2.69 14.80
CA PHE A 167 1.89 -2.22 13.67
C PHE A 167 0.39 -2.28 13.98
N ILE A 168 -0.10 -3.41 14.51
CA ILE A 168 -1.50 -3.59 14.85
C ILE A 168 -1.94 -2.55 15.90
N ASN A 169 -1.15 -2.36 16.96
CA ASN A 169 -1.47 -1.41 18.02
C ASN A 169 -1.44 0.05 17.54
N ALA A 170 -0.46 0.41 16.71
CA ALA A 170 -0.35 1.75 16.12
C ALA A 170 -1.62 2.10 15.34
N LEU A 171 -2.07 1.20 14.47
CA LEU A 171 -3.25 1.40 13.63
C LEU A 171 -4.56 1.33 14.44
N SER A 172 -4.71 0.33 15.31
CA SER A 172 -5.95 0.10 16.08
C SER A 172 -6.28 1.28 16.99
N LYS A 173 -5.27 2.00 17.49
CA LYS A 173 -5.44 3.21 18.30
C LYS A 173 -6.26 4.28 17.57
N SER A 174 -5.97 4.51 16.30
CA SER A 174 -6.65 5.52 15.48
C SER A 174 -7.89 4.97 14.76
N LEU A 175 -7.99 3.64 14.61
CA LEU A 175 -9.17 2.95 14.07
C LEU A 175 -10.23 2.64 15.14
N GLY A 176 -10.21 3.26 16.32
CA GLY A 176 -11.24 3.06 17.33
C GLY A 176 -11.29 1.62 17.88
N VAL A 177 -10.12 1.05 18.18
CA VAL A 177 -9.87 -0.32 18.67
C VAL A 177 -10.06 -1.45 17.66
N PHE A 178 -10.51 -1.17 16.44
CA PHE A 178 -10.66 -2.20 15.41
C PHE A 178 -9.31 -2.65 14.85
N SER A 179 -9.09 -3.97 14.83
CA SER A 179 -7.84 -4.54 14.35
C SER A 179 -7.77 -4.54 12.82
N PRO A 180 -6.71 -3.97 12.21
CA PRO A 180 -6.43 -4.17 10.78
C PRO A 180 -5.89 -5.58 10.52
N ALA A 181 -5.64 -5.89 9.25
CA ALA A 181 -4.85 -7.05 8.85
C ALA A 181 -3.51 -6.61 8.21
N LEU A 182 -2.45 -7.31 8.59
CA LEU A 182 -1.11 -7.16 8.01
C LEU A 182 -0.87 -8.23 6.95
N GLU A 183 -0.12 -7.86 5.93
CA GLU A 183 0.50 -8.79 5.00
C GLU A 183 1.97 -8.42 4.84
N CYS A 184 2.82 -9.43 4.95
CA CYS A 184 4.25 -9.33 4.84
C CYS A 184 4.76 -10.11 3.63
N ASP A 185 5.98 -9.82 3.23
CA ASP A 185 6.74 -10.70 2.37
C ASP A 185 8.12 -10.97 3.00
N LYS A 186 8.94 -11.77 2.33
CA LYS A 186 10.25 -12.15 2.81
C LYS A 186 11.27 -12.20 1.69
N ASP A 187 12.40 -11.55 1.94
CA ASP A 187 13.59 -11.63 1.10
C ASP A 187 14.79 -12.22 1.89
N LYS A 188 15.99 -12.07 1.33
CA LYS A 188 17.26 -12.48 1.96
C LYS A 188 17.55 -11.75 3.28
N ASP A 189 17.00 -10.56 3.49
CA ASP A 189 17.22 -9.70 4.67
C ASP A 189 16.10 -9.86 5.72
N GLY A 190 15.13 -10.73 5.46
CA GLY A 190 14.07 -11.12 6.41
C GLY A 190 12.69 -10.65 5.99
N HIS A 191 11.78 -10.54 6.96
CA HIS A 191 10.41 -10.11 6.71
C HIS A 191 10.32 -8.61 6.48
N PHE A 192 9.47 -8.20 5.55
CA PHE A 192 9.10 -6.79 5.36
C PHE A 192 7.60 -6.62 5.22
N LEU A 193 7.10 -5.48 5.68
CA LEU A 193 5.69 -5.11 5.61
C LEU A 193 5.34 -4.83 4.14
N TYR A 194 4.34 -5.53 3.61
CA TYR A 194 3.95 -5.43 2.21
C TYR A 194 2.64 -4.67 2.03
N GLN A 195 1.61 -5.05 2.79
CA GLN A 195 0.27 -4.51 2.67
C GLN A 195 -0.39 -4.41 4.04
N ILE A 196 -1.27 -3.42 4.19
CA ILE A 196 -2.19 -3.28 5.32
C ILE A 196 -3.60 -3.25 4.76
N GLY A 197 -4.53 -3.93 5.42
CA GLY A 197 -5.94 -3.80 5.10
C GLY A 197 -6.81 -3.46 6.30
N ILE A 198 -7.90 -2.76 6.00
CA ILE A 198 -8.90 -2.29 6.95
C ILE A 198 -10.24 -2.92 6.53
N CYS A 199 -10.97 -3.45 7.51
CA CYS A 199 -12.20 -4.17 7.27
C CYS A 199 -13.42 -3.30 7.58
N PHE A 200 -14.42 -3.42 6.71
CA PHE A 200 -15.66 -2.70 6.82
C PHE A 200 -16.84 -3.64 6.64
N THR A 201 -17.94 -3.35 7.34
CA THR A 201 -19.25 -3.89 6.96
C THR A 201 -19.64 -3.40 5.55
N LYS A 202 -20.71 -3.95 4.99
CA LYS A 202 -21.23 -3.53 3.68
C LYS A 202 -21.71 -2.07 3.65
N ASP A 203 -21.94 -1.47 4.82
CA ASP A 203 -22.34 -0.08 5.00
C ASP A 203 -21.16 0.85 5.29
N PHE A 204 -19.92 0.37 5.16
CA PHE A 204 -18.68 1.12 5.43
C PHE A 204 -18.42 1.48 6.90
N GLU A 205 -19.04 0.77 7.83
CA GLU A 205 -18.68 0.84 9.25
C GLU A 205 -17.46 -0.03 9.55
N LEU A 206 -16.51 0.47 10.34
CA LEU A 206 -15.30 -0.26 10.73
C LEU A 206 -15.63 -1.55 11.48
N MET A 207 -14.84 -2.59 11.24
CA MET A 207 -14.89 -3.85 11.97
C MET A 207 -13.51 -4.51 12.05
N ASN A 208 -13.35 -5.49 12.95
CA ASN A 208 -12.10 -6.25 13.04
C ASN A 208 -11.85 -7.09 11.79
N CYS A 209 -10.59 -7.16 11.35
CA CYS A 209 -10.15 -8.05 10.28
C CYS A 209 -9.89 -9.50 10.74
N ASP A 210 -10.50 -9.94 11.84
CA ASP A 210 -10.30 -11.29 12.41
C ASP A 210 -10.68 -12.41 11.44
N GLN A 211 -11.63 -12.13 10.53
CA GLN A 211 -12.15 -13.07 9.55
C GLN A 211 -11.49 -12.95 8.17
N VAL A 212 -10.43 -12.14 8.01
CA VAL A 212 -9.60 -12.18 6.79
C VAL A 212 -8.80 -13.49 6.77
N ALA A 213 -8.49 -14.03 5.59
CA ALA A 213 -7.60 -15.19 5.47
C ALA A 213 -6.25 -14.93 6.18
N GLY A 214 -5.92 -15.72 7.20
CA GLY A 214 -4.73 -15.53 8.04
C GLY A 214 -4.93 -14.63 9.28
N GLY A 215 -6.10 -14.00 9.40
CA GLY A 215 -6.46 -13.09 10.48
C GLY A 215 -5.67 -11.78 10.47
N PRO A 216 -5.61 -11.05 11.60
CA PRO A 216 -4.94 -9.75 11.70
C PRO A 216 -3.44 -9.78 11.37
N TYR A 217 -2.81 -10.93 11.54
CA TYR A 217 -1.38 -11.12 11.28
C TYR A 217 -1.10 -11.60 9.85
N GLY A 218 -2.10 -12.01 9.07
CA GLY A 218 -1.93 -12.59 7.74
C GLY A 218 -0.82 -13.65 7.70
N ASN A 219 0.20 -13.40 6.89
CA ASN A 219 1.43 -14.20 6.79
C ASN A 219 2.65 -13.58 7.50
N CYS A 220 2.46 -12.51 8.28
CA CYS A 220 3.50 -11.90 9.08
C CYS A 220 3.87 -12.77 10.30
N PRO A 221 5.12 -12.70 10.78
CA PRO A 221 5.56 -13.44 11.96
C PRO A 221 4.85 -12.96 13.23
N ARG A 222 4.35 -13.91 14.03
CA ARG A 222 3.63 -13.63 15.30
C ARG A 222 4.52 -13.59 16.54
N ASP A 223 5.75 -14.09 16.43
CA ASP A 223 6.71 -14.04 17.54
C ASP A 223 7.18 -12.60 17.75
N THR A 224 7.08 -12.10 18.99
CA THR A 224 7.48 -10.75 19.35
C THR A 224 8.97 -10.46 19.13
N ASN A 225 9.81 -11.51 19.03
CA ASN A 225 11.23 -11.40 18.70
C ASN A 225 11.50 -11.29 17.19
N SER A 226 10.51 -11.58 16.35
CA SER A 226 10.63 -11.46 14.90
C SER A 226 10.28 -10.04 14.45
N LEU A 227 11.27 -9.36 13.88
CA LEU A 227 11.09 -8.00 13.36
C LEU A 227 10.71 -8.03 11.88
N ILE A 228 9.78 -7.15 11.53
CA ILE A 228 9.32 -6.86 10.19
C ILE A 228 9.88 -5.51 9.81
N ARG A 229 10.66 -5.46 8.73
CA ARG A 229 11.16 -4.20 8.17
C ARG A 229 9.99 -3.39 7.60
N TYR A 230 9.95 -2.10 7.89
CA TYR A 230 9.13 -1.13 7.16
C TYR A 230 10.08 -0.32 6.27
N PRO A 231 10.23 -0.64 4.98
CA PRO A 231 11.24 -0.02 4.13
C PRO A 231 11.06 1.49 3.99
N TYR A 232 12.16 2.22 3.81
CA TYR A 232 12.14 3.66 3.56
C TYR A 232 11.35 4.03 2.31
N GLY A 233 10.53 5.08 2.38
CA GLY A 233 9.92 5.71 1.22
C GLY A 233 10.96 6.32 0.26
N PRO A 234 10.56 6.67 -0.97
CA PRO A 234 11.47 7.13 -2.02
C PRO A 234 12.09 8.50 -1.71
N ASN A 235 11.50 9.26 -0.79
CA ASN A 235 11.95 10.59 -0.37
C ASN A 235 12.87 10.56 0.87
N ASN A 236 12.99 9.42 1.55
CA ASN A 236 13.84 9.23 2.72
C ASN A 236 14.84 8.13 2.44
N SER A 237 15.83 8.38 1.57
CA SER A 237 16.88 7.40 1.24
C SER A 237 17.84 7.07 2.40
N GLY A 238 17.50 7.40 3.65
CA GLY A 238 18.40 7.33 4.81
C GLY A 238 19.64 8.24 4.69
N PHE A 239 19.81 8.93 3.56
CA PHE A 239 20.94 9.79 3.23
C PHE A 239 20.63 11.22 3.66
N ASN A 240 20.92 11.55 4.92
CA ASN A 240 20.87 12.94 5.36
C ASN A 240 22.06 13.70 4.78
N ILE A 241 21.85 14.38 3.65
CA ILE A 241 22.86 15.20 2.97
C ILE A 241 23.46 16.23 3.93
N GLY A 242 22.67 16.76 4.88
CA GLY A 242 23.14 17.64 5.94
C GLY A 242 24.18 16.99 6.86
N LEU A 243 23.97 15.72 7.25
CA LEU A 243 24.94 14.96 8.05
C LEU A 243 26.25 14.74 7.30
N VAL A 244 26.18 14.46 6.00
CA VAL A 244 27.37 14.31 5.14
C VAL A 244 28.14 15.63 5.05
N PHE A 245 27.45 16.76 4.87
CA PHE A 245 28.09 18.09 4.89
C PHE A 245 28.74 18.41 6.23
N ILE A 246 28.08 18.08 7.35
CA ILE A 246 28.64 18.27 8.71
C ILE A 246 29.91 17.43 8.89
N ILE A 247 29.91 16.17 8.46
CA ILE A 247 31.08 15.28 8.55
C ILE A 247 32.24 15.84 7.69
N ILE A 248 31.96 16.25 6.45
CA ILE A 248 32.99 16.82 5.55
C ILE A 248 33.57 18.11 6.14
N LEU A 249 32.72 19.01 6.65
CA LEU A 249 33.16 20.26 7.26
C LEU A 249 34.01 20.00 8.51
N SER A 250 33.60 19.05 9.34
CA SER A 250 34.34 18.65 10.54
C SER A 250 35.73 18.10 10.20
N LEU A 251 35.81 17.23 9.19
CA LEU A 251 37.09 16.70 8.70
C LEU A 251 38.00 17.78 8.12
N ALA A 252 37.45 18.76 7.39
CA ALA A 252 38.20 19.89 6.86
C ALA A 252 38.76 20.79 7.96
N ILE A 253 37.98 21.06 9.01
CA ILE A 253 38.43 21.84 10.18
C ILE A 253 39.57 21.11 10.90
N VAL A 254 39.41 19.81 11.15
CA VAL A 254 40.45 19.00 11.81
C VAL A 254 41.72 18.99 10.97
N ALA A 255 41.63 18.77 9.65
CA ALA A 255 42.79 18.81 8.76
C ALA A 255 43.49 20.19 8.77
N GLY A 256 42.72 21.28 8.77
CA GLY A 256 43.23 22.65 8.87
C GLY A 256 43.96 22.91 10.19
N LEU A 257 43.40 22.44 11.31
CA LEU A 257 44.04 22.55 12.63
C LEU A 257 45.34 21.74 12.71
N VAL A 258 45.33 20.50 12.20
CA VAL A 258 46.53 19.65 12.16
C VAL A 258 47.63 20.32 11.33
N TYR A 259 47.29 20.88 10.16
CA TYR A 259 48.24 21.60 9.32
C TYR A 259 48.79 22.86 10.00
N TYR A 260 47.93 23.65 10.65
CA TYR A 260 48.35 24.82 11.41
C TYR A 260 49.30 24.46 12.57
N LEU A 261 48.98 23.42 13.35
CA LEU A 261 49.83 22.97 14.44
C LEU A 261 51.17 22.42 13.92
N TYR A 262 51.15 21.67 12.83
CA TYR A 262 52.36 21.17 12.19
C TYR A 262 53.27 22.30 11.70
N THR A 263 52.72 23.30 11.01
CA THR A 263 53.52 24.45 10.52
C THR A 263 54.09 25.27 11.67
N LYS A 264 53.31 25.48 12.75
CA LYS A 264 53.79 26.16 13.97
C LYS A 264 54.92 25.38 14.65
N TYR A 265 54.77 24.06 14.79
CA TYR A 265 55.80 23.18 15.33
C TYR A 265 57.08 23.20 14.48
N ALA A 266 56.96 23.06 13.16
CA ALA A 266 58.09 23.08 12.23
C ALA A 266 58.84 24.42 12.23
N ASN A 267 58.13 25.54 12.37
CA ASN A 267 58.73 26.87 12.51
C ASN A 267 59.45 27.04 13.85
N HIS A 268 58.83 26.61 14.96
CA HIS A 268 59.46 26.66 16.27
C HIS A 268 60.75 25.82 16.31
N ARG A 269 60.72 24.61 15.74
CA ARG A 269 61.89 23.73 15.65
C ARG A 269 63.04 24.39 14.87
N ARG A 270 62.74 24.98 13.71
CA ARG A 270 63.74 25.73 12.91
C ARG A 270 64.35 26.90 13.67
N LEU A 271 63.54 27.66 14.40
CA LEU A 271 64.03 28.77 15.22
C LEU A 271 64.90 28.30 16.39
N SER A 272 64.53 27.18 17.05
CA SER A 272 65.35 26.60 18.11
C SER A 272 66.69 26.08 17.61
N GLU A 273 66.74 25.49 16.41
CA GLU A 273 67.98 25.06 15.75
C GLU A 273 68.86 26.28 15.40
N TYR A 274 68.28 27.35 14.86
CA TYR A 274 69.01 28.60 14.56
C TYR A 274 69.61 29.25 15.81
N ASN A 275 68.87 29.32 16.92
CA ASN A 275 69.34 29.91 18.18
C ASN A 275 70.36 29.05 18.94
N SER A 276 70.61 27.82 18.48
CA SER A 276 71.58 26.89 19.09
C SER A 276 72.95 26.85 18.40
N LEU A 277 73.10 27.60 17.29
CA LEU A 277 74.34 27.82 16.54
C LEU A 277 75.02 29.12 16.99
#